data_AF-A0A1G7Z4B8-F1
#
_entry.id   AF-A0A1G7Z4B8-F1
#
_cell.length_a   1.000
_cell.length_b   1.000
_cell.length_c   1.000
_cell.angle_alpha   90.00
_cell.angle_beta   90.00
_cell.angle_gamma   90.00
#
_symmetry.space_group_name_H-M   'P 1'
#
loop_
_entity.id
_entity.type
_entity.pdbx_description
1 polymer ?
#
loop_
_entity_poly.entity_id
_entity_poly.type
_entity_poly.pdbx_seq_one_letter_code
_entity_poly.pdbx_strand_id
1 'polypeptide(L)' 'MLKPLPLLIMAGLLVGCASKPEAQAASGTAPDLLQVSCYQAGWQAETVPIVYKRGGPEVWEKYEFMPAVGPVACR' A
#
# COMPACT_ATOMS: atom_id res chain seq x y z
N MET A 1 -20.76 34.31 -29.97
CA MET A 1 -20.92 34.60 -28.53
C MET A 1 -20.33 33.44 -27.74
N LEU A 2 -19.28 33.68 -26.96
CA LEU A 2 -18.68 32.66 -26.11
C LEU A 2 -19.65 32.36 -24.95
N LYS A 3 -20.01 31.10 -24.75
CA LYS A 3 -20.90 30.68 -23.65
C LYS A 3 -20.02 30.46 -22.41
N PRO A 4 -20.22 31.20 -21.30
CA PRO A 4 -19.33 31.13 -20.14
C PRO A 4 -19.46 29.82 -19.36
N LEU A 5 -20.64 29.20 -19.38
CA LEU A 5 -20.92 27.96 -18.64
C LEU A 5 -20.02 26.77 -19.04
N PRO A 6 -19.87 26.40 -20.33
CA PRO A 6 -18.99 25.29 -20.71
C PRO A 6 -17.50 25.57 -20.40
N LEU A 7 -17.08 26.84 -20.42
CA LEU A 7 -15.71 27.22 -20.06
C LEU A 7 -15.43 26.98 -18.57
N LEU A 8 -16.38 27.32 -17.70
CA LEU A 8 -16.27 27.08 -16.26
C LEU A 8 -16.21 25.59 -15.93
N ILE A 9 -17.00 24.77 -16.63
CA ILE A 9 -16.99 23.31 -16.45
C ILE A 9 -15.62 22.72 -16.84
N MET A 10 -15.08 23.12 -17.99
CA MET A 10 -13.77 22.65 -18.44
C MET A 10 -12.63 23.08 -17.51
N ALA A 11 -12.67 24.32 -17.01
CA ALA A 11 -11.68 24.80 -16.04
C ALA A 11 -11.74 24.00 -14.72
N GLY A 12 -12.94 23.68 -14.22
CA GLY A 12 -13.11 22.87 -13.01
C GLY A 12 -12.56 21.45 -13.15
N LEU A 13 -12.80 20.80 -14.29
CA LEU A 13 -12.30 19.44 -14.57
C LEU A 13 -10.76 19.39 -14.64
N LEU A 14 -10.15 20.41 -15.26
CA LEU A 14 -8.69 20.50 -15.39
C LEU A 14 -8.00 20.73 -14.04
N VAL A 15 -8.56 21.58 -13.18
CA VAL A 15 -8.01 21.83 -11.84
C VAL A 15 -8.14 20.60 -10.93
N GLY A 16 -9.24 19.85 -11.03
CA GLY A 16 -9.41 18.61 -10.28
C GLY A 16 -8.37 17.55 -10.63
N CYS A 17 -8.08 17.35 -11.93
CA CYS A 17 -7.08 16.36 -12.38
C CYS A 17 -5.62 16.79 -12.14
N ALA A 18 -5.35 18.10 -12.06
CA ALA A 18 -4.01 18.61 -11.77
C ALA A 18 -3.70 18.68 -10.26
N SER A 19 -4.67 18.42 -9.40
CA SER A 19 -4.45 18.43 -7.96
C SER A 19 -3.53 17.27 -7.56
N LYS A 20 -2.34 17.61 -7.09
CA LYS A 20 -1.41 16.65 -6.47
C LYS A 20 -1.67 16.72 -4.96
N PRO A 21 -2.42 15.77 -4.36
CA PRO A 21 -2.59 15.76 -2.91
C PRO A 21 -1.22 15.68 -2.26
N GLU A 22 -1.00 16.51 -1.24
CA GLU A 22 0.24 16.47 -0.47
C GLU A 22 0.30 15.12 0.23
N ALA A 23 1.37 14.36 -0.04
CA ALA A 23 1.56 13.07 0.60
C ALA A 23 1.77 13.30 2.09
N GLN A 24 0.89 12.73 2.91
CA GLN A 24 1.06 12.76 4.35
C GLN A 24 2.42 12.14 4.68
N ALA A 25 3.30 12.93 5.31
CA ALA A 25 4.59 12.42 5.75
C ALA A 25 4.31 11.23 6.66
N ALA A 26 4.88 10.07 6.34
CA ALA A 26 4.83 8.92 7.22
C ALA A 26 5.47 9.35 8.55
N SER A 27 4.64 9.55 9.57
CA SER A 27 5.09 9.81 10.93
C SER A 27 6.08 8.71 11.28
N GLY A 28 7.31 9.09 11.63
CA GLY A 28 8.42 8.19 11.97
C GLY A 28 8.21 7.43 13.28
N THR A 29 7.02 6.85 13.46
CA THR A 29 6.73 5.90 14.51
C THR A 29 7.15 4.53 13.98
N ALA A 30 7.78 3.73 14.84
CA ALA A 30 7.99 2.30 14.63
C ALA A 30 6.79 1.66 13.91
N PRO A 31 7.00 0.66 13.02
CA PRO A 31 5.94 0.10 12.20
C PRO A 31 4.72 -0.17 13.07
N ASP A 32 3.61 0.50 12.74
CA ASP A 32 2.36 0.37 13.47
C ASP A 32 2.05 -1.13 13.56
N LEU A 33 1.87 -1.64 14.78
CA LEU A 33 1.77 -3.09 15.00
C LEU A 33 0.63 -3.63 14.14
N LEU A 34 0.99 -4.44 13.14
CA LEU A 34 0.03 -4.85 12.13
C LEU A 34 -0.96 -5.86 12.74
N GLN A 35 -2.24 -5.57 12.55
CA GLN A 35 -3.32 -6.51 12.77
C GLN A 35 -3.36 -7.48 11.58
N VAL A 36 -2.61 -8.58 11.66
CA VAL A 36 -2.57 -9.55 10.56
C VAL A 36 -3.89 -10.32 10.54
N SER A 37 -4.62 -10.24 9.42
CA SER A 37 -5.80 -11.07 9.20
C SER A 37 -5.39 -12.50 8.83
N CYS A 38 -6.22 -13.49 9.17
CA CYS A 38 -6.01 -14.89 8.75
C CYS A 38 -5.78 -15.02 7.23
N TYR A 39 -6.45 -14.17 6.45
CA TYR A 39 -6.31 -14.13 4.99
C TYR A 39 -4.91 -13.71 4.53
N GLN A 40 -4.32 -12.69 5.15
CA GLN A 40 -2.95 -12.29 4.84
C GLN A 40 -1.93 -13.38 5.15
N ALA A 41 -2.10 -14.10 6.27
CA ALA A 41 -1.24 -15.23 6.60
C ALA A 41 -1.34 -16.37 5.56
N GLY A 42 -2.56 -16.66 5.08
CA GLY A 42 -2.77 -17.64 4.00
C GLY A 42 -2.08 -17.25 2.70
N TRP A 43 -2.24 -15.99 2.27
CA TRP A 43 -1.58 -15.49 1.06
C TRP A 43 -0.04 -15.53 1.14
N GLN A 44 0.52 -15.25 2.32
CA GLN A 44 1.96 -15.38 2.56
C GLN A 44 2.42 -16.84 2.44
N ALA A 45 1.68 -17.80 3.01
CA ALA A 45 2.01 -19.22 2.91
C ALA A 45 2.03 -19.74 1.46
N GLU A 46 1.11 -19.25 0.62
CA GLU A 46 1.04 -19.63 -0.80
C GLU A 46 2.17 -19.03 -1.64
N THR A 47 2.69 -17.87 -1.27
CA THR A 47 3.67 -17.11 -2.07
C THR A 47 5.12 -17.37 -1.66
N VAL A 48 5.38 -17.80 -0.42
CA VAL A 48 6.72 -18.17 0.09
C VAL A 48 7.51 -19.09 -0.85
N PRO A 49 6.94 -20.17 -1.42
CA PRO A 49 7.67 -21.03 -2.35
C PRO A 49 8.16 -20.31 -3.62
N ILE A 50 7.40 -19.30 -4.09
CA ILE A 50 7.77 -18.52 -5.28
C ILE A 50 8.92 -17.56 -4.95
N VAL A 51 8.90 -16.96 -3.76
CA VAL A 51 9.98 -16.07 -3.28
C VAL A 51 11.29 -16.85 -3.22
N TYR A 52 11.29 -18.03 -2.60
CA TYR A 52 12.49 -18.87 -2.54
C TYR A 52 12.96 -19.30 -3.93
N LYS A 53 12.04 -19.72 -4.80
CA LYS A 53 12.38 -20.18 -6.15
C LYS A 53 13.03 -19.09 -7.02
N ARG A 54 12.61 -17.83 -6.87
CA ARG A 54 13.11 -16.71 -7.68
C ARG A 54 14.31 -16.00 -7.06
N GLY A 55 14.33 -15.87 -5.74
CA GLY A 55 15.36 -15.11 -5.02
C GLY A 55 16.51 -15.97 -4.47
N GLY A 56 16.32 -17.28 -4.37
CA GLY A 56 17.34 -18.18 -3.83
C GLY A 56 17.69 -17.89 -2.36
N PRO A 57 18.81 -18.44 -1.88
CA PRO A 57 19.22 -18.36 -0.47
C PRO A 57 19.47 -16.93 0.02
N GLU A 58 20.04 -16.07 -0.83
CA GLU A 58 20.41 -14.69 -0.45
C GLU A 58 19.19 -13.80 -0.16
N VAL A 59 18.10 -14.00 -0.90
CA VAL A 59 16.83 -13.30 -0.68
C VAL A 59 16.09 -13.91 0.49
N TRP A 60 16.19 -15.23 0.66
CA TRP A 60 15.59 -15.94 1.78
C TRP A 60 16.13 -15.48 3.13
N GLU A 61 17.46 -15.28 3.25
CA GLU A 61 18.07 -14.78 4.49
C GLU A 61 17.57 -13.39 4.90
N LYS A 62 17.09 -12.59 3.94
CA LYS A 62 16.55 -11.24 4.18
C LYS A 62 15.02 -11.20 4.24
N TYR A 63 14.37 -12.35 4.05
CA TYR A 63 12.92 -12.42 3.98
C TYR A 63 12.31 -12.46 5.39
N GLU A 64 11.71 -11.35 5.82
CA GLU A 64 10.90 -11.32 7.04
C GLU A 64 9.48 -11.80 6.75
N PHE A 65 9.17 -13.03 7.20
CA PHE A 65 7.86 -13.65 7.00
C PHE A 65 6.77 -13.13 7.96
N MET A 66 7.18 -12.55 9.09
CA MET A 66 6.27 -12.02 10.10
C MET A 66 6.60 -10.55 10.37
N PRO A 67 5.70 -9.62 10.03
CA PRO A 67 5.83 -8.25 10.52
C PRO A 67 5.74 -8.25 12.05
N ALA A 68 6.18 -7.17 12.69
CA ALA A 68 5.94 -6.96 14.11
C ALA A 68 4.41 -6.90 14.37
N VAL A 69 3.85 -7.99 14.88
CA VAL A 69 2.43 -8.12 15.17
C VAL A 69 2.13 -7.73 16.62
N GLY A 70 0.98 -7.09 16.82
CA GLY A 70 0.46 -6.79 18.15
C GLY A 70 -0.05 -8.04 18.89
N PRO A 71 -0.59 -7.90 20.12
CA PRO A 71 -0.94 -9.02 21.01
C PRO A 71 -2.18 -9.83 20.59
N VAL A 72 -2.64 -9.72 19.35
CA VAL A 72 -3.87 -10.35 18.88
C VAL A 72 -3.56 -11.34 17.78
N ALA A 73 -3.78 -12.61 18.09
CA ALA A 73 -3.79 -13.68 17.11
C ALA A 73 -4.93 -13.46 16.10
N CYS A 74 -4.70 -13.91 14.87
CA CYS A 74 -5.61 -13.78 13.73
C CYS A 74 -7.07 -14.04 14.15
N ARG A 75 -7.95 -13.04 13.97
CA ARG A 75 -9.38 -13.16 14.28
C ARG A 75 -10.17 -13.65 13.08
#